data_AF-A0A932TA98-F1
#
_entry.id   AF-A0A932TA98-F1
#
_cell.length_a   1.000
_cell.length_b   1.000
_cell.length_c   1.000
_cell.angle_alpha   90.00
_cell.angle_beta   90.00
_cell.angle_gamma   90.00
#
_symmetry.space_group_name_H-M   'P 1'
#
loop_
_entity.id
_entity.type
_entity.pdbx_description
1 polymer ?
#
loop_
_entity_poly.entity_id
_entity_poly.type
_entity_poly.pdbx_seq_one_letter_code
_entity_poly.pdbx_strand_id
1 'polypeptide(L)'
;DVRTQRIYSAYRLAETDPAPALAARAWTRCGPPVRARFEPTGGGSDASVFNARGISSVVLSCGYMAAHSSQEHVALADLVAGAEWVVAIAREAAEIAEGGLQHAE
;
A
#
# COMPACT_ATOMS: atom_id res chain seq x y z
N ASP A 1 -27.87 -29.73 1.82
CA ASP A 1 -27.71 -28.30 2.18
C ASP A 1 -26.27 -27.84 2.03
N VAL A 2 -26.06 -26.66 1.47
CA VAL A 2 -24.75 -25.99 1.39
C VAL A 2 -24.83 -24.70 2.21
N ARG A 3 -23.85 -24.50 3.10
CA ARG A 3 -23.68 -23.24 3.86
C ARG A 3 -22.45 -22.51 3.35
N THR A 4 -22.57 -21.21 3.16
CA THR A 4 -21.45 -20.35 2.74
C THR A 4 -21.25 -19.22 3.73
N GLN A 5 -20.00 -18.78 3.86
CA GLN A 5 -19.62 -17.63 4.69
C GLN A 5 -18.65 -16.76 3.92
N ARG A 6 -18.92 -15.45 3.89
CA ARG A 6 -17.99 -14.46 3.33
C ARG A 6 -16.97 -14.09 4.40
N ILE A 7 -15.68 -14.28 4.09
CA ILE A 7 -14.58 -13.96 5.01
C ILE A 7 -14.12 -12.50 4.86
N TYR A 8 -14.11 -11.96 3.63
CA TYR A 8 -13.83 -10.56 3.34
C TYR A 8 -14.49 -10.12 2.02
N SER A 9 -14.59 -8.80 1.81
CA SER A 9 -15.06 -8.20 0.55
C SER A 9 -13.87 -7.91 -0.37
N ALA A 10 -14.04 -8.19 -1.66
CA ALA A 10 -13.10 -7.73 -2.67
C ALA A 10 -13.19 -6.20 -2.82
N TYR A 11 -12.09 -5.58 -3.24
CA TYR A 11 -12.05 -4.15 -3.56
C TYR A 11 -11.21 -3.95 -4.82
N ARG A 12 -11.40 -2.80 -5.47
CA ARG A 12 -10.58 -2.32 -6.58
C ARG A 12 -10.31 -0.85 -6.33
N LEU A 13 -9.05 -0.45 -6.44
CA LEU A 13 -8.63 0.94 -6.34
C LEU A 13 -8.18 1.42 -7.71
N ALA A 14 -8.45 2.69 -8.01
CA ALA A 14 -7.79 3.38 -9.10
C ALA A 14 -6.43 3.91 -8.64
N GLU A 15 -5.48 4.06 -9.57
CA GLU A 15 -4.17 4.68 -9.26
C GLU A 15 -4.32 6.12 -8.75
N THR A 16 -5.44 6.77 -9.08
CA THR A 16 -5.80 8.13 -8.66
C THR A 16 -6.46 8.19 -7.29
N ASP A 17 -6.78 7.05 -6.66
CA ASP A 17 -7.36 7.06 -5.31
C ASP A 17 -6.33 7.55 -4.28
N PRO A 18 -6.76 8.14 -3.14
CA PRO A 18 -5.86 8.82 -2.21
C PRO A 18 -4.66 7.98 -1.75
N ALA A 19 -4.88 6.74 -1.31
CA ALA A 19 -3.81 5.88 -0.81
C ALA A 19 -2.86 5.38 -1.93
N PRO A 20 -3.34 4.82 -3.06
CA PRO A 20 -2.51 4.50 -4.22
C PRO A 20 -1.68 5.67 -4.75
N ALA A 21 -2.30 6.84 -4.93
CA ALA A 21 -1.63 8.02 -5.47
C ALA A 21 -0.51 8.52 -4.54
N LEU A 22 -0.77 8.53 -3.22
CA LEU A 22 0.22 8.89 -2.22
C LEU A 22 1.42 7.94 -2.25
N ALA A 23 1.17 6.62 -2.26
CA ALA A 23 2.21 5.61 -2.33
C ALA A 23 3.05 5.73 -3.61
N ALA A 24 2.41 5.88 -4.77
CA ALA A 24 3.09 6.04 -6.05
C ALA A 24 3.93 7.32 -6.11
N ARG A 25 3.43 8.43 -5.56
CA ARG A 25 4.19 9.70 -5.50
C ARG A 25 5.42 9.56 -4.61
N ALA A 26 5.26 9.00 -3.41
CA ALA A 26 6.37 8.77 -2.50
C ALA A 26 7.47 7.89 -3.10
N TRP A 27 7.10 6.87 -3.88
CA TRP A 27 8.05 5.98 -4.55
C TRP A 27 9.01 6.75 -5.48
N THR A 28 8.54 7.82 -6.13
CA THR A 28 9.39 8.63 -7.03
C THR A 28 10.57 9.30 -6.32
N ARG A 29 10.54 9.41 -4.98
CA ARG A 29 11.58 10.07 -4.19
C ARG A 29 12.62 9.13 -3.59
N CYS A 30 12.30 7.86 -3.42
CA CYS A 30 13.15 6.90 -2.70
C CYS A 30 13.39 5.59 -3.43
N GLY A 31 12.59 5.28 -4.46
CA GLY A 31 12.72 4.03 -5.21
C GLY A 31 13.83 4.08 -6.27
N PRO A 32 14.25 2.91 -6.80
CA PRO A 32 14.95 2.83 -8.07
C PRO A 32 14.18 3.55 -9.19
N PRO A 33 14.80 3.88 -10.33
CA PRO A 33 14.18 4.61 -11.44
C PRO A 33 13.20 3.74 -12.25
N VAL A 34 12.28 3.08 -11.55
CA VAL A 34 11.19 2.25 -12.07
C VAL A 34 9.88 2.80 -11.52
N ARG A 35 8.82 2.74 -12.33
CA ARG A 35 7.49 3.17 -11.89
C ARG A 35 6.92 2.17 -10.88
N ALA A 36 6.19 2.68 -9.90
CA ALA A 36 5.35 1.84 -9.04
C ALA A 36 4.39 1.03 -9.92
N ARG A 37 4.27 -0.27 -9.65
CA ARG A 37 3.38 -1.18 -10.38
C ARG A 37 2.23 -1.59 -9.47
N PHE A 38 1.03 -1.58 -10.03
CA PHE A 38 -0.19 -2.01 -9.36
C PHE A 38 -0.55 -3.42 -9.83
N GLU A 39 -0.68 -4.34 -8.88
CA GLU A 39 -1.01 -5.73 -9.15
C GLU A 39 -2.10 -6.26 -8.21
N PRO A 40 -2.98 -7.17 -8.69
CA PRO A 40 -3.89 -7.89 -7.82
C PRO A 40 -3.12 -8.88 -6.94
N THR A 41 -3.43 -8.91 -5.63
CA THR A 41 -2.74 -9.76 -4.65
C THR A 41 -3.20 -11.22 -4.65
N GLY A 42 -4.36 -11.54 -5.27
CA GLY A 42 -4.95 -12.88 -5.31
C GLY A 42 -5.57 -13.37 -3.98
N GLY A 43 -5.51 -12.57 -2.91
CA GLY A 43 -6.02 -12.91 -1.57
C GLY A 43 -6.53 -11.68 -0.80
N GLY A 44 -7.07 -11.92 0.40
CA GLY A 44 -7.52 -10.86 1.31
C GLY A 44 -6.40 -10.28 2.16
N SER A 45 -6.59 -9.07 2.66
CA SER A 45 -5.74 -8.43 3.67
C SER A 45 -6.59 -7.52 4.56
N ASP A 46 -6.00 -6.88 5.57
CA ASP A 46 -6.70 -5.87 6.36
C ASP A 46 -7.20 -4.69 5.51
N ALA A 47 -6.57 -4.41 4.36
CA ALA A 47 -7.06 -3.44 3.40
C ALA A 47 -8.44 -3.81 2.84
N SER A 48 -8.79 -5.10 2.76
CA SER A 48 -10.14 -5.53 2.39
C SER A 48 -11.19 -5.03 3.38
N VAL A 49 -10.84 -5.05 4.67
CA VAL A 49 -11.72 -4.61 5.76
C VAL A 49 -11.79 -3.07 5.82
N PHE A 50 -10.67 -2.38 5.67
CA PHE A 50 -10.64 -0.91 5.67
C PHE A 50 -11.37 -0.31 4.47
N ASN A 51 -11.14 -0.83 3.26
CA ASN A 51 -11.84 -0.35 2.07
C ASN A 51 -13.35 -0.63 2.15
N ALA A 52 -13.78 -1.76 2.73
CA ALA A 52 -15.19 -2.04 2.98
C ALA A 52 -15.85 -1.05 3.96
N ARG A 53 -15.05 -0.33 4.76
CA ARG A 53 -15.49 0.73 5.68
C ARG A 53 -15.28 2.15 5.15
N GLY A 54 -14.89 2.29 3.88
CA GLY A 54 -14.67 3.60 3.25
C GLY A 54 -13.33 4.27 3.59
N ILE A 55 -12.40 3.54 4.21
CA ILE A 55 -11.05 4.04 4.48
C ILE A 55 -10.13 3.59 3.34
N SER A 56 -9.76 4.52 2.45
CA SER A 56 -8.87 4.23 1.31
C SER A 56 -7.56 3.60 1.79
N SER A 57 -7.32 2.35 1.40
CA SER A 57 -6.19 1.55 1.90
C SER A 57 -5.57 0.72 0.79
N VAL A 58 -4.27 0.92 0.53
CA VAL A 58 -3.50 0.15 -0.45
C VAL A 58 -2.46 -0.72 0.28
N VAL A 59 -2.20 -1.92 -0.26
CA VAL A 59 -1.14 -2.81 0.26
C VAL A 59 0.17 -2.46 -0.45
N LEU A 60 1.25 -2.29 0.31
CA LEU A 60 2.59 -2.09 -0.21
C LEU A 60 3.33 -3.44 -0.27
N SER A 61 4.07 -3.68 -1.34
CA SER A 61 4.97 -4.84 -1.39
C SER A 61 6.09 -4.66 -0.38
N CYS A 62 6.37 -5.71 0.40
CA CYS A 62 7.47 -5.74 1.37
C CYS A 62 8.67 -6.57 0.87
N GLY A 63 8.65 -7.04 -0.39
CA GLY A 63 9.77 -7.77 -1.02
C GLY A 63 10.03 -9.19 -0.49
N TYR A 64 9.18 -9.72 0.39
CA TYR A 64 9.34 -11.08 0.88
C TYR A 64 9.04 -12.12 -0.22
N MET A 65 9.70 -13.26 -0.12
CA MET A 65 9.58 -14.41 -1.01
C MET A 65 9.24 -15.66 -0.21
N ALA A 66 8.55 -16.60 -0.87
CA ALA A 66 8.15 -17.89 -0.27
C ALA A 66 7.38 -17.75 1.06
N ALA A 67 6.45 -16.79 1.12
CA ALA A 67 5.60 -16.54 2.28
C ALA A 67 4.88 -17.81 2.77
N HIS A 68 4.73 -17.93 4.09
CA HIS A 68 4.07 -19.08 4.73
C HIS A 68 4.81 -20.41 4.53
N SER A 69 6.12 -20.36 4.31
CA SER A 69 6.98 -21.54 4.21
C SER A 69 8.17 -21.41 5.16
N SER A 70 8.84 -22.54 5.44
CA SER A 70 10.12 -22.52 6.16
C SER A 70 11.28 -21.92 5.34
N GLN A 71 11.03 -21.54 4.09
CA GLN A 71 11.97 -20.88 3.18
C GLN A 71 11.63 -19.39 3.01
N GLU A 72 10.75 -18.83 3.85
CA GLU A 72 10.42 -17.42 3.81
C GLU A 72 11.65 -16.55 4.03
N HIS A 73 11.89 -15.60 3.13
CA HIS A 73 13.05 -14.71 3.18
C HIS A 73 12.76 -13.38 2.49
N VAL A 74 13.58 -12.38 2.77
CA VAL A 74 13.53 -11.07 2.11
C VAL A 74 14.96 -10.60 1.85
N ALA A 75 15.20 -9.95 0.71
CA ALA A 75 16.48 -9.32 0.47
C ALA A 75 16.65 -8.11 1.39
N LEU A 76 17.83 -7.93 1.99
CA LEU A 76 18.10 -6.77 2.84
C LEU A 76 17.87 -5.44 2.10
N ALA A 77 18.22 -5.40 0.81
CA ALA A 77 17.97 -4.24 -0.04
C ALA A 77 16.48 -3.90 -0.15
N ASP A 78 15.62 -4.91 -0.31
CA ASP A 78 14.17 -4.71 -0.40
C ASP A 78 13.57 -4.27 0.94
N LEU A 79 14.09 -4.80 2.05
CA LEU A 79 13.69 -4.39 3.39
C LEU A 79 14.02 -2.91 3.65
N VAL A 80 15.23 -2.48 3.28
CA VAL A 80 15.65 -1.08 3.39
C VAL A 80 14.81 -0.18 2.48
N ALA A 81 14.63 -0.58 1.22
CA ALA A 81 13.80 0.18 0.27
C ALA A 81 12.34 0.31 0.75
N GLY A 82 11.78 -0.74 1.35
CA GLY A 82 10.45 -0.71 1.96
C GLY A 82 10.36 0.29 3.11
N ALA A 83 11.37 0.34 3.99
CA ALA A 83 11.43 1.31 5.07
C ALA A 83 11.56 2.76 4.56
N GLU A 84 12.43 2.99 3.57
CA GLU A 84 12.58 4.29 2.91
C GLU A 84 11.27 4.74 2.24
N TRP A 85 10.53 3.81 1.63
CA TRP A 85 9.24 4.09 1.02
C TRP A 85 8.19 4.51 2.05
N VAL A 86 8.12 3.84 3.20
CA VAL A 86 7.23 4.23 4.31
C VAL A 86 7.57 5.63 4.83
N VAL A 87 8.86 5.94 5.00
CA VAL A 87 9.30 7.28 5.42
C VAL A 87 8.93 8.33 4.38
N ALA A 88 9.11 8.05 3.08
CA ALA A 88 8.70 8.94 2.01
C ALA A 88 7.18 9.18 2.02
N ILE A 89 6.37 8.14 2.23
CA ILE A 89 4.90 8.27 2.36
C ILE A 89 4.53 9.18 3.53
N ALA A 90 5.16 9.01 4.69
CA ALA A 90 4.89 9.84 5.87
C ALA A 90 5.22 11.32 5.62
N ARG A 91 6.34 11.61 4.96
CA ARG A 91 6.73 12.98 4.57
C ARG A 91 5.74 13.58 3.57
N GLU A 92 5.39 12.83 2.55
CA GLU A 92 4.42 13.24 1.53
C GLU A 92 3.03 13.51 2.11
N ALA A 93 2.61 12.74 3.13
CA ALA A 93 1.37 12.97 3.85
C ALA A 93 1.43 14.24 4.70
N ALA A 94 2.56 14.50 5.37
CA ALA A 94 2.76 15.71 6.16
C ALA A 94 2.74 16.97 5.28
N GLU A 95 3.44 16.96 4.13
CA GLU A 95 3.44 18.07 3.17
C GLU A 95 2.02 18.39 2.66
N ILE A 96 1.19 17.38 2.35
CA ILE A 96 -0.21 17.60 1.98
C ILE A 96 -1.00 18.22 3.13
N ALA A 97 -0.85 17.69 4.34
CA ALA A 97 -1.60 18.17 5.49
C ALA A 97 -1.29 19.64 5.79
N GLU A 98 -0.02 20.02 5.75
CA GLU A 98 0.45 21.40 5.92
C GLU A 98 -0.06 22.32 4.81
N GLY A 99 0.04 21.91 3.54
CA GLY A 99 -0.47 22.70 2.41
C GLY A 99 -2.00 22.85 2.41
N GLY A 100 -2.73 21.83 2.86
CA GLY A 100 -4.18 21.88 3.03
C GLY A 100 -4.63 22.83 4.15
N LEU A 101 -3.84 22.93 5.22
CA LEU A 101 -4.06 23.88 6.31
C LEU A 101 -3.84 25.34 5.85
N GLN A 102 -2.86 25.60 5.01
CA GLN A 102 -2.55 26.94 4.49
C GLN A 102 -3.60 27.49 3.49
N HIS A 103 -4.39 26.63 2.87
CA HIS A 103 -5.45 27.01 1.92
C HIS A 103 -6.86 27.00 2.51
N ALA A 104 -6.99 26.68 3.80
CA ALA A 104 -8.27 26.63 4.51
C ALA A 104 -8.56 27.90 5.35
N GLU A 105 -7.68 28.90 5.30
CA GLU A 105 -7.86 30.25 5.88
C GLU A 105 -8.50 31.24 4.89
#